data_AF-A0A1I3QHC6-F1
#
_entry.id   AF-A0A1I3QHC6-F1
#
_cell.length_a   1.000
_cell.length_b   1.000
_cell.length_c   1.000
_cell.angle_alpha   90.00
_cell.angle_beta   90.00
_cell.angle_gamma   90.00
#
_symmetry.space_group_name_H-M   'P 1'
#
loop_
_entity.id
_entity.type
_entity.pdbx_description
1 polymer ?
#
loop_
_entity_poly.entity_id
_entity_poly.type
_entity_poly.pdbx_seq_one_letter_code
_entity_poly.pdbx_strand_id
1 'polypeptide(L)'
;MAKTTYLAVAPDGSQHTRTTDRDYTHAVLVEGPGGWGVLGFCGRLDLAQKKQAERTGAIIVEAIPANSRALGASAPDADEPEVAEKTEPADEPADGASEAEPTEPTEPKRTIGRLVEELLMDETLDYAAIVERVVEVVPEIRTGG
;
A
#
# COMPACT_ATOMS: atom_id res chain seq x y z
N MET A 1 19.03 -8.57 16.53
CA MET A 1 17.56 -8.69 16.64
C MET A 1 17.12 -10.07 16.18
N ALA A 2 15.89 -10.49 16.48
CA ALA A 2 15.27 -11.58 15.73
C ALA A 2 15.02 -11.10 14.28
N LYS A 3 14.92 -12.03 13.33
CA LYS A 3 14.48 -11.72 11.96
C LYS A 3 12.99 -12.07 11.83
N THR A 4 12.24 -11.18 11.19
CA THR A 4 10.85 -11.39 10.79
C THR A 4 10.81 -11.69 9.29
N THR A 5 10.11 -12.73 8.90
CA THR A 5 9.76 -12.98 7.50
C THR A 5 8.45 -12.26 7.21
N TYR A 6 8.48 -11.31 6.26
CA TYR A 6 7.28 -10.67 5.72
C TYR A 6 6.83 -11.40 4.46
N LEU A 7 5.54 -11.36 4.21
CA LEU A 7 4.84 -11.94 3.07
C LEU A 7 4.00 -10.84 2.40
N ALA A 8 4.06 -10.81 1.08
CA ALA A 8 3.24 -9.99 0.20
C ALA A 8 2.53 -10.93 -0.79
N VAL A 9 1.22 -10.74 -0.98
CA VAL A 9 0.40 -11.58 -1.86
C VAL A 9 -0.06 -10.76 -3.06
N ALA A 10 0.18 -11.29 -4.26
CA ALA A 10 -0.27 -10.72 -5.52
C ALA A 10 -1.78 -10.96 -5.75
N PRO A 11 -2.47 -10.18 -6.59
CA PRO A 11 -3.90 -10.37 -6.88
C PRO A 11 -4.22 -11.68 -7.62
N ASP A 12 -3.21 -12.36 -8.19
CA ASP A 12 -3.34 -13.71 -8.76
C ASP A 12 -3.17 -14.84 -7.72
N GLY A 13 -2.73 -14.50 -6.50
CA GLY A 13 -2.44 -15.44 -5.41
C GLY A 13 -0.95 -15.79 -5.25
N SER A 14 -0.09 -15.43 -6.21
CA SER A 14 1.37 -15.58 -6.09
C SER A 14 1.90 -14.89 -4.83
N GLN A 15 2.86 -15.55 -4.16
CA GLN A 15 3.40 -15.11 -2.87
C GLN A 15 4.86 -14.69 -3.00
N HIS A 16 5.21 -13.58 -2.33
CA HIS A 16 6.58 -13.06 -2.28
C HIS A 16 6.99 -12.80 -0.83
N THR A 17 8.11 -13.35 -0.40
CA THR A 17 8.58 -13.26 0.99
C THR A 17 9.87 -12.44 1.12
N ARG A 18 10.14 -11.93 2.32
CA ARG A 18 11.42 -11.30 2.69
C ARG A 18 11.73 -11.45 4.17
N THR A 19 12.81 -12.15 4.50
CA THR A 19 13.32 -12.30 5.86
C THR A 19 14.26 -11.14 6.22
N THR A 20 13.96 -10.37 7.28
CA THR A 20 14.74 -9.18 7.67
C THR A 20 14.59 -8.84 9.16
N ASP A 21 15.54 -8.09 9.70
CA ASP A 21 15.51 -7.40 11.00
C ASP A 21 14.75 -6.05 11.00
N ARG A 22 14.27 -5.58 9.82
CA ARG A 22 13.59 -4.29 9.67
C ARG A 22 12.07 -4.44 9.56
N ASP A 23 11.32 -3.54 10.20
CA ASP A 23 9.86 -3.50 10.09
C ASP A 23 9.39 -3.03 8.70
N TYR A 24 8.55 -3.86 8.07
CA TYR A 24 7.86 -3.55 6.82
C TYR A 24 6.35 -3.63 7.01
N THR A 25 5.63 -2.79 6.27
CA THR A 25 4.16 -2.67 6.31
C THR A 25 3.54 -2.69 4.93
N HIS A 26 4.32 -2.38 3.89
CA HIS A 26 3.89 -2.34 2.49
C HIS A 26 4.89 -3.11 1.63
N ALA A 27 4.42 -3.72 0.55
CA ALA A 27 5.25 -4.22 -0.53
C ALA A 27 4.74 -3.66 -1.86
N VAL A 28 5.66 -3.29 -2.74
CA VAL A 28 5.35 -2.85 -4.10
C VAL A 28 5.55 -4.03 -5.04
N LEU A 29 4.49 -4.45 -5.72
CA LEU A 29 4.51 -5.50 -6.74
C LEU A 29 4.35 -4.88 -8.12
N VAL A 30 4.78 -5.58 -9.17
CA VAL A 30 4.62 -5.17 -10.57
C VAL A 30 4.26 -6.37 -11.43
N GLU A 31 3.34 -6.18 -12.37
CA GLU A 31 3.02 -7.19 -13.37
C GLU A 31 4.11 -7.24 -14.45
N GLY A 32 4.54 -8.45 -14.82
CA GLY A 32 5.48 -8.68 -15.89
C GLY A 32 5.09 -9.89 -16.75
N PRO A 33 5.84 -10.18 -17.84
CA PRO A 33 5.52 -11.27 -18.77
C PRO A 33 5.67 -12.68 -18.17
N GLY A 34 6.13 -12.79 -16.92
CA GLY A 34 6.21 -14.04 -16.14
C GLY A 34 5.31 -14.04 -14.90
N GLY A 35 4.32 -13.14 -14.82
CA GLY A 35 3.48 -12.93 -13.63
C GLY A 35 3.97 -11.76 -12.76
N TRP A 36 3.56 -11.75 -11.49
CA TRP A 36 3.90 -10.69 -10.55
C TRP A 36 5.32 -10.84 -9.98
N GLY A 37 5.99 -9.71 -9.74
CA GLY A 37 7.29 -9.65 -9.08
C GLY A 37 7.41 -8.45 -8.13
N VAL A 38 8.32 -8.52 -7.16
CA VAL A 38 8.46 -7.50 -6.10
C VAL A 38 9.48 -6.40 -6.46
N LEU A 39 9.06 -5.14 -6.41
CA LEU A 39 9.90 -3.93 -6.57
C LEU A 39 10.52 -3.43 -5.25
N GLY A 40 10.02 -3.94 -4.12
CA GLY A 40 10.60 -3.73 -2.79
C GLY A 40 9.57 -3.74 -1.67
N PHE A 41 10.04 -4.06 -0.46
CA PHE A 41 9.30 -3.88 0.78
C PHE A 41 9.61 -2.51 1.39
N CYS A 42 8.61 -1.89 2.02
CA CYS A 42 8.66 -0.53 2.55
C CYS A 42 7.97 -0.45 3.93
N GLY A 43 8.58 0.26 4.89
CA GLY A 43 7.97 0.52 6.20
C GLY A 43 6.99 1.71 6.21
N ARG A 44 6.85 2.42 5.08
CA ARG A 44 6.03 3.63 4.93
C ARG A 44 5.35 3.66 3.56
N LEU A 45 4.08 4.06 3.55
CA LEU A 45 3.26 4.19 2.33
C LEU A 45 3.85 5.18 1.30
N ASP A 46 4.36 6.34 1.75
CA ASP A 46 5.01 7.34 0.88
C ASP A 46 6.18 6.78 0.05
N LEU A 47 6.98 5.89 0.64
CA LEU A 47 8.10 5.23 -0.05
C LEU A 47 7.58 4.18 -1.04
N ALA A 48 6.50 3.48 -0.71
CA ALA A 48 5.84 2.54 -1.60
C ALA A 48 5.18 3.25 -2.79
N GLN A 49 4.52 4.39 -2.58
CA GLN A 49 3.92 5.24 -3.63
C GLN A 49 4.98 5.81 -4.58
N LYS A 50 6.11 6.28 -4.05
CA LYS A 50 7.24 6.72 -4.89
C LYS A 50 7.76 5.59 -5.77
N LYS A 51 7.97 4.39 -5.20
CA LYS A 51 8.35 3.19 -5.95
C LYS A 51 7.30 2.70 -6.96
N GLN A 52 6.02 2.87 -6.65
CA GLN A 52 4.92 2.58 -7.58
C GLN A 52 4.97 3.52 -8.78
N ALA A 53 5.21 4.82 -8.56
CA ALA A 53 5.31 5.82 -9.63
C ALA A 53 6.52 5.60 -10.56
N GLU A 54 7.57 4.87 -10.14
CA GLU A 54 8.68 4.47 -11.01
C GLU A 54 8.27 3.45 -12.10
N ARG A 55 7.12 2.76 -11.96
CA ARG A 55 6.73 1.62 -12.80
C ARG A 55 5.23 1.57 -13.09
N THR A 56 4.84 1.89 -14.33
CA THR A 56 3.48 1.62 -14.84
C THR A 56 3.11 0.16 -14.62
N GLY A 57 1.92 -0.11 -14.07
CA GLY A 57 1.48 -1.46 -13.72
C GLY A 57 1.95 -1.95 -12.34
N ALA A 58 2.63 -1.12 -11.54
CA ALA A 58 2.91 -1.43 -10.14
C ALA A 58 1.69 -1.20 -9.25
N ILE A 59 1.56 -2.05 -8.23
CA ILE A 59 0.57 -1.97 -7.16
C ILE A 59 1.26 -1.96 -5.79
N ILE A 60 0.56 -1.50 -4.76
CA ILE A 60 1.00 -1.60 -3.37
C ILE A 60 0.07 -2.59 -2.66
N VAL A 61 0.65 -3.55 -1.95
CA VAL A 61 -0.05 -4.49 -1.09
C VAL A 61 0.49 -4.39 0.34
N GLU A 62 -0.28 -4.87 1.33
CA GLU A 62 0.21 -4.95 2.71
C GLU A 62 1.34 -6.00 2.83
N ALA A 63 2.37 -5.69 3.62
CA ALA A 63 3.42 -6.64 3.98
C ALA A 63 3.12 -7.24 5.36
N ILE A 64 2.58 -8.47 5.36
CA ILE A 64 2.12 -9.15 6.57
C ILE A 64 3.25 -10.03 7.12
N PRO A 65 3.57 -10.02 8.43
CA PRO A 65 4.49 -11.00 9.00
C PRO A 65 3.96 -12.43 8.77
N ALA A 66 4.79 -13.35 8.27
CA ALA A 66 4.38 -14.73 7.97
C ALA A 66 3.91 -15.52 9.22
N ASN A 67 4.31 -15.07 10.42
CA ASN A 67 3.86 -15.61 11.70
C ASN A 67 2.51 -15.02 12.18
N SER A 68 1.95 -14.02 11.47
CA SER A 68 0.65 -13.43 11.80
C SER A 68 -0.47 -14.36 11.36
N ARG A 69 -1.36 -14.70 12.31
CA ARG A 69 -2.54 -15.57 12.13
C ARG A 69 -3.64 -14.99 11.22
N ALA A 70 -3.32 -14.00 10.40
CA ALA A 70 -4.27 -13.24 9.59
C ALA A 70 -4.57 -13.88 8.22
N LEU A 71 -3.72 -14.77 7.70
CA LEU A 71 -3.97 -15.45 6.43
C LEU A 71 -5.04 -16.54 6.57
N GLY A 72 -6.28 -16.16 6.26
CA GLY A 72 -7.22 -17.08 5.65
C GLY A 72 -6.81 -17.38 4.20
N ALA A 73 -7.04 -18.63 3.77
CA ALA A 73 -6.70 -19.20 2.45
C ALA A 73 -5.20 -19.45 2.15
N SER A 74 -4.85 -20.74 2.24
CA SER A 74 -3.89 -21.46 1.39
C SER A 74 -2.54 -20.82 1.05
N ALA A 75 -1.50 -21.18 1.81
CA ALA A 75 -0.11 -21.14 1.35
C ALA A 75 0.37 -22.54 0.92
N PRO A 76 1.10 -22.66 -0.20
CA PRO A 76 2.01 -23.77 -0.48
C PRO A 76 3.47 -23.37 -0.23
N ASP A 77 4.22 -24.19 0.52
CA ASP A 77 5.66 -24.01 0.77
C ASP A 77 6.51 -24.04 -0.53
N ALA A 78 7.44 -23.08 -0.68
CA ALA A 78 8.58 -23.18 -1.60
C ALA A 78 9.76 -22.24 -1.23
N ASP A 79 10.89 -22.84 -0.84
CA ASP A 79 12.30 -22.41 -0.78
C ASP A 79 12.77 -20.94 -1.04
N GLU A 80 13.72 -20.50 -0.21
CA GLU A 80 14.67 -19.40 -0.48
C GLU A 80 15.73 -19.82 -1.54
N PRO A 81 16.35 -18.87 -2.29
CA PRO A 81 17.65 -18.36 -1.82
C PRO A 81 17.95 -16.86 -2.10
N GLU A 82 18.40 -16.16 -1.05
CA GLU A 82 19.68 -15.42 -0.94
C GLU A 82 20.26 -14.60 -2.12
N VAL A 83 20.64 -13.32 -1.87
CA VAL A 83 21.98 -12.68 -2.12
C VAL A 83 21.96 -11.14 -1.99
N ALA A 84 23.02 -10.57 -1.36
CA ALA A 84 23.55 -9.17 -1.35
C ALA A 84 22.57 -7.95 -1.30
N GLU A 85 22.64 -7.02 -0.34
CA GLU A 85 23.74 -6.06 -0.05
C GLU A 85 24.06 -5.16 -1.29
N LYS A 86 24.06 -3.82 -1.27
CA LYS A 86 24.45 -2.77 -0.29
C LYS A 86 23.57 -1.50 -0.56
N THR A 87 23.61 -0.31 0.05
CA THR A 87 24.54 0.43 0.94
C THR A 87 23.74 1.49 1.77
N GLU A 88 24.42 2.28 2.61
CA GLU A 88 23.92 3.43 3.39
C GLU A 88 24.75 4.70 3.03
N PRO A 89 24.38 5.95 3.40
CA PRO A 89 24.42 6.42 4.79
C PRO A 89 23.35 7.44 5.24
N ALA A 90 23.43 7.74 6.55
CA ALA A 90 23.14 8.95 7.34
C ALA A 90 22.83 10.30 6.61
N ASP A 91 22.19 11.31 7.22
CA ASP A 91 22.42 11.81 8.60
C ASP A 91 21.21 12.58 9.19
N GLU A 92 20.81 12.19 10.42
CA GLU A 92 20.45 13.03 11.61
C GLU A 92 19.31 14.10 11.60
N PRO A 93 18.81 14.52 12.81
CA PRO A 93 17.41 14.97 12.97
C PRO A 93 17.21 16.47 13.25
N ALA A 94 15.93 16.90 13.26
CA ALA A 94 15.48 18.17 13.82
C ALA A 94 14.22 18.01 14.69
N ASP A 95 14.26 18.60 15.88
CA ASP A 95 13.17 18.69 16.86
C ASP A 95 12.07 19.68 16.40
N GLY A 96 10.86 19.59 16.96
CA GLY A 96 9.76 20.49 16.61
C GLY A 96 8.39 20.06 17.11
N ALA A 97 8.16 20.10 18.42
CA ALA A 97 6.82 19.93 18.99
C ALA A 97 5.91 21.15 18.73
N SER A 98 4.62 20.91 18.54
CA SER A 98 3.52 21.88 18.74
C SER A 98 2.27 21.13 19.16
N GLU A 99 1.55 21.65 20.15
CA GLU A 99 0.32 21.05 20.67
C GLU A 99 -0.84 21.01 19.67
N ALA A 100 -1.76 20.07 19.87
CA ALA A 100 -3.08 20.10 19.26
C ALA A 100 -4.02 20.99 20.09
N GLU A 101 -4.96 21.68 19.43
CA GLU A 101 -6.29 22.08 19.91
C GLU A 101 -7.16 22.36 18.64
N PRO A 102 -8.49 22.24 18.69
CA PRO A 102 -9.32 22.02 17.49
C PRO A 102 -9.73 23.31 16.77
N THR A 103 -9.99 23.19 15.46
CA THR A 103 -10.66 24.21 14.64
C THR A 103 -11.83 23.64 13.84
N GLU A 104 -12.79 24.51 13.54
CA GLU A 104 -14.18 24.23 13.17
C GLU A 104 -14.36 23.48 11.83
N PRO A 105 -15.52 22.82 11.59
CA PRO A 105 -15.78 22.03 10.38
C PRO A 105 -15.86 22.91 9.13
N THR A 106 -14.72 23.09 8.47
CA THR A 106 -14.64 23.64 7.11
C THR A 106 -15.45 22.78 6.13
N GLU A 107 -16.20 23.42 5.23
CA GLU A 107 -17.05 22.71 4.28
C GLU A 107 -16.23 21.69 3.46
N PRO A 108 -16.74 20.44 3.32
CA PRO A 108 -15.95 19.36 2.77
C PRO A 108 -15.66 19.59 1.29
N LYS A 109 -14.40 19.85 0.96
CA LYS A 109 -13.90 19.85 -0.42
C LYS A 109 -14.26 18.51 -1.07
N ARG A 110 -15.17 18.53 -2.04
CA ARG A 110 -15.56 17.35 -2.83
C ARG A 110 -14.39 16.90 -3.69
N THR A 111 -13.60 15.97 -3.16
CA THR A 111 -12.52 15.28 -3.89
C THR A 111 -12.98 13.88 -4.27
N ILE A 112 -12.40 13.32 -5.33
CA ILE A 112 -12.71 11.94 -5.77
C ILE A 112 -12.39 10.93 -4.66
N GLY A 113 -11.28 11.12 -3.93
CA GLY A 113 -10.92 10.26 -2.79
C GLY A 113 -11.97 10.28 -1.67
N ARG A 114 -12.50 11.45 -1.34
CA ARG A 114 -13.57 11.59 -0.34
C ARG A 114 -14.88 10.94 -0.82
N LEU A 115 -15.24 11.12 -2.09
CA LEU A 115 -16.42 10.46 -2.67
C LEU A 115 -16.29 8.93 -2.61
N VAL A 116 -15.11 8.39 -2.95
CA VAL A 116 -14.82 6.95 -2.83
C VAL A 116 -14.92 6.48 -1.38
N GLU A 117 -14.39 7.26 -0.42
CA GLU A 117 -14.46 6.95 1.01
C GLU A 117 -15.90 6.93 1.54
N GLU A 118 -16.72 7.94 1.20
CA GLU A 118 -18.14 8.00 1.58
C GLU A 118 -18.97 6.86 0.92
N LEU A 119 -18.65 6.46 -0.31
CA LEU A 119 -19.31 5.34 -1.00
C LEU A 119 -18.87 3.96 -0.48
N LEU A 120 -17.63 3.80 0.00
CA LEU A 120 -17.13 2.57 0.63
C LEU A 120 -17.68 2.34 2.05
N MET A 121 -18.27 3.38 2.67
CA MET A 121 -18.96 3.26 3.96
C MET A 121 -20.43 2.85 3.82
N ASP A 122 -20.99 2.81 2.61
CA ASP A 122 -22.36 2.38 2.37
C ASP A 122 -22.41 0.88 2.04
N GLU A 123 -22.75 0.06 3.05
CA GLU A 123 -22.85 -1.40 2.96
C GLU A 123 -23.89 -1.89 1.94
N THR A 124 -24.69 -1.01 1.33
CA THR A 124 -25.65 -1.36 0.28
C THR A 124 -25.07 -1.27 -1.15
N LEU A 125 -23.86 -0.73 -1.31
CA LEU A 125 -23.23 -0.53 -2.62
C LEU A 125 -22.15 -1.59 -2.90
N ASP A 126 -22.34 -2.36 -3.98
CA ASP A 126 -21.26 -3.17 -4.56
C ASP A 126 -20.22 -2.28 -5.25
N TYR A 127 -18.97 -2.77 -5.35
CA TYR A 127 -17.87 -2.10 -6.04
C TYR A 127 -18.22 -1.58 -7.44
N ALA A 128 -19.04 -2.31 -8.22
CA ALA A 128 -19.50 -1.84 -9.53
C ALA A 128 -20.34 -0.55 -9.45
N ALA A 129 -21.23 -0.43 -8.45
CA ALA A 129 -22.04 0.76 -8.23
C ALA A 129 -21.21 1.94 -7.68
N ILE A 130 -20.18 1.65 -6.88
CA ILE A 130 -19.20 2.65 -6.43
C ILE A 130 -18.44 3.23 -7.63
N VAL A 131 -17.94 2.38 -8.53
CA VAL A 131 -17.24 2.81 -9.76
C VAL A 131 -18.15 3.64 -10.66
N GLU A 132 -19.41 3.23 -10.86
CA GLU A 132 -20.39 3.99 -11.66
C GLU A 132 -20.62 5.40 -11.08
N ARG A 133 -20.90 5.50 -9.77
CA ARG A 133 -21.06 6.76 -9.04
C ARG A 133 -19.83 7.67 -9.11
N VAL A 134 -18.63 7.10 -9.03
CA VAL A 134 -17.39 7.88 -9.14
C VAL A 134 -17.20 8.41 -10.56
N VAL A 135 -17.43 7.59 -11.59
CA VAL A 135 -17.31 8.01 -13.00
C VAL A 135 -18.32 9.11 -13.36
N GLU A 136 -19.54 9.07 -12.82
CA GLU A 136 -20.56 10.10 -13.00
C GLU A 136 -20.14 11.47 -12.43
N VAL A 137 -19.50 11.51 -11.26
CA VAL A 137 -19.19 12.75 -10.52
C VAL A 137 -17.76 13.28 -10.80
N VAL A 138 -16.85 12.46 -11.31
CA VAL A 138 -15.51 12.87 -11.80
C VAL A 138 -15.53 14.11 -12.74
N PRO A 139 -16.42 14.23 -13.75
CA PRO A 139 -16.48 15.42 -14.60
C PRO A 139 -16.89 16.69 -13.83
N GLU A 140 -17.79 16.61 -12.85
CA GLU A 140 -18.16 17.75 -12.01
C GLU A 140 -16.95 18.22 -11.18
N ILE A 141 -16.27 17.29 -10.50
CA ILE A 141 -15.10 17.60 -9.66
C ILE A 141 -13.94 18.18 -10.50
N ARG A 142 -13.80 17.75 -11.77
CA ARG A 142 -12.78 18.29 -12.70
C ARG A 142 -13.08 19.69 -13.25
N THR A 143 -14.31 20.17 -13.15
CA THR A 143 -14.73 21.45 -13.75
C THR A 143 -14.72 22.61 -12.74
N GLY A 144 -14.53 22.32 -11.44
CA GLY A 144 -14.44 23.29 -10.36
C GLY A 144 -13.00 23.67 -9.94
N GLY A 145 -12.15 24.07 -10.88
CA GLY A 145 -10.74 24.44 -10.65
C GLY A 145 -10.28 25.62 -11.50
#